data_AF-A0A426CIW1-F1
#
_entry.id   AF-A0A426CIW1-F1
#
_cell.length_a   1.000
_cell.length_b   1.000
_cell.length_c   1.000
_cell.angle_alpha   90.00
_cell.angle_beta   90.00
_cell.angle_gamma   90.00
#
_symmetry.space_group_name_H-M   'P 1'
#
loop_
_entity.id
_entity.type
_entity.pdbx_description
1 polymer ?
#
loop_
_entity_poly.entity_id
_entity_poly.type
_entity_poly.pdbx_seq_one_letter_code
_entity_poly.pdbx_strand_id
1 'polypeptide(L)'
;MSRSRRRTPCGGITTARSEKSDKQDAHRRLRTRLRSALARQQEQPEADSVWPGPRDVSDPWAMAKDGKCWFDPRQHPNLMRK
;
A
#
# COMPACT_ATOMS: atom_id res chain seq x y z
N MET A 1 0.10 -30.67 15.33
CA MET A 1 -0.52 -29.36 15.04
C MET A 1 -1.01 -29.34 13.59
N SER A 2 -2.31 -29.48 13.34
CA SER A 2 -2.86 -29.33 11.99
C SER A 2 -2.91 -27.84 11.63
N ARG A 3 -2.28 -27.45 10.52
CA ARG A 3 -2.36 -26.06 10.05
C ARG A 3 -3.80 -25.75 9.67
N SER A 4 -4.33 -24.65 10.19
CA SER A 4 -5.66 -24.14 9.84
C SER A 4 -5.83 -24.08 8.32
N ARG A 5 -6.95 -24.60 7.81
CA ARG A 5 -7.30 -24.55 6.39
C ARG A 5 -8.24 -23.38 6.15
N ARG A 6 -7.96 -22.60 5.12
CA ARG A 6 -8.85 -21.54 4.63
C ARG A 6 -10.17 -22.19 4.19
N ARG A 7 -11.30 -21.53 4.48
CA ARG A 7 -12.62 -21.95 3.97
C ARG A 7 -12.82 -21.51 2.52
N THR A 8 -12.33 -20.31 2.18
CA THR A 8 -12.55 -19.66 0.89
C THR A 8 -11.28 -19.76 0.03
N PRO A 9 -11.35 -20.26 -1.22
CA PRO A 9 -10.20 -20.38 -2.10
C PRO A 9 -9.91 -19.06 -2.82
N CYS A 10 -9.60 -18.03 -2.03
CA CYS A 10 -9.27 -16.69 -2.49
C CYS A 10 -7.95 -16.26 -1.84
N GLY A 11 -7.03 -15.71 -2.64
CA GLY A 11 -5.70 -15.29 -2.21
C GLY A 11 -5.27 -13.98 -2.87
N GLY A 12 -4.09 -13.47 -2.51
CA GLY A 12 -3.49 -12.34 -3.23
C GLY A 12 -3.02 -12.78 -4.62
N ILE A 13 -3.29 -11.98 -5.65
CA ILE A 13 -2.82 -12.24 -7.02
C ILE A 13 -1.33 -11.91 -7.18
N THR A 14 -0.87 -10.96 -6.38
CA THR A 14 0.51 -10.49 -6.38
C THR A 14 1.53 -11.55 -5.93
N THR A 15 2.69 -11.54 -6.58
CA THR A 15 3.88 -12.28 -6.15
C THR A 15 4.73 -11.49 -5.14
N ALA A 16 4.37 -10.22 -4.88
CA ALA A 16 5.07 -9.38 -3.92
C ALA A 16 4.89 -9.91 -2.49
N ARG A 17 6.01 -10.17 -1.81
CA ARG A 17 6.00 -10.66 -0.42
C ARG A 17 5.51 -9.59 0.57
N SER A 18 5.68 -8.30 0.25
CA SER A 18 5.40 -7.18 1.16
C SER A 18 5.18 -5.88 0.39
N GLU A 19 4.41 -4.96 0.98
CA GLU A 19 4.22 -3.55 0.53
C GLU A 19 5.16 -2.59 1.27
N LYS A 20 6.12 -3.11 2.05
CA LYS A 20 6.97 -2.28 2.91
C LYS A 20 7.71 -1.20 2.12
N SER A 21 8.23 -1.55 0.94
CA SER A 21 8.94 -0.60 0.07
C SER A 21 7.99 0.50 -0.42
N ASP A 22 6.83 0.13 -0.96
CA ASP A 22 5.83 1.09 -1.47
C ASP A 22 5.42 2.10 -0.40
N LYS A 23 5.18 1.64 0.83
CA LYS A 23 4.83 2.50 1.96
C LYS A 23 5.98 3.40 2.39
N GLN A 24 7.22 2.90 2.36
CA GLN A 24 8.40 3.69 2.67
C GLN A 24 8.59 4.82 1.64
N ASP A 25 8.43 4.51 0.35
CA ASP A 25 8.56 5.50 -0.71
C ASP A 25 7.42 6.52 -0.67
N ALA A 26 6.18 6.08 -0.45
CA ALA A 26 5.04 6.96 -0.25
C ALA A 26 5.27 7.95 0.91
N HIS A 27 5.69 7.45 2.08
CA HIS A 27 5.98 8.29 3.25
C HIS A 27 7.16 9.23 3.01
N ARG A 28 8.20 8.77 2.29
CA ARG A 28 9.33 9.64 1.92
C ARG A 28 8.87 10.79 1.04
N ARG A 29 8.06 10.51 0.01
CA ARG A 29 7.48 11.53 -0.88
C ARG A 29 6.60 12.51 -0.11
N LEU A 30 5.73 12.01 0.78
CA LEU A 30 4.86 12.85 1.62
C LEU A 30 5.69 13.82 2.47
N ARG A 31 6.71 13.31 3.17
CA ARG A 31 7.59 14.13 4.00
C ARG A 31 8.34 15.18 3.19
N THR A 32 8.80 14.85 1.99
CA THR A 32 9.44 15.82 1.10
C THR A 32 8.47 16.93 0.72
N ARG A 33 7.23 16.60 0.30
CA ARG A 33 6.22 17.61 -0.06
C ARG A 33 5.81 18.46 1.14
N LEU A 34 5.65 17.88 2.32
CA LEU A 34 5.35 18.61 3.55
C LEU A 34 6.46 19.61 3.90
N ARG A 35 7.73 19.21 3.79
CA ARG A 35 8.86 20.13 4.01
C ARG A 35 8.85 21.30 3.02
N SER A 36 8.58 21.03 1.75
CA SER A 36 8.45 22.09 0.74
C SER A 36 7.27 23.01 1.01
N ALA A 37 6.12 22.48 1.46
CA ALA A 37 4.97 23.30 1.84
C ALA A 37 5.29 24.19 3.06
N LEU A 38 5.95 23.63 4.09
CA LEU A 38 6.37 24.39 5.27
C LEU A 38 7.34 25.52 4.91
N ALA A 39 8.34 25.25 4.07
CA ALA A 39 9.30 26.28 3.65
C ALA A 39 8.59 27.43 2.90
N ARG A 40 7.65 27.12 2.02
CA ARG A 40 6.85 28.12 1.29
C ARG A 40 5.97 28.95 2.23
N GLN A 41 5.34 28.32 3.21
CA GLN A 41 4.54 29.04 4.21
C GLN A 41 5.39 29.97 5.07
N GLN A 42 6.62 29.59 5.40
CA GLN A 42 7.55 30.48 6.11
C GLN A 42 7.92 31.71 5.28
N GLU A 43 8.08 31.56 3.96
CA GLU A 43 8.34 32.66 3.04
C GLU A 43 7.10 33.55 2.80
N GLN A 44 5.90 32.96 2.86
CA GLN A 44 4.63 33.63 2.57
C GLN A 44 3.56 33.26 3.61
N PRO A 45 3.56 33.88 4.80
CA PRO A 45 2.70 33.49 5.92
C PRO A 45 1.20 33.69 5.66
N GLU A 46 0.86 34.68 4.85
CA GLU A 46 -0.52 35.05 4.49
C GLU A 46 -1.10 34.18 3.35
N ALA A 47 -0.28 33.32 2.73
CA ALA A 47 -0.72 32.46 1.64
C ALA A 47 -1.42 31.19 2.18
N ASP A 48 -2.61 30.90 1.63
CA ASP A 48 -3.32 29.66 1.91
C ASP A 48 -2.43 28.46 1.56
N SER A 49 -2.07 27.70 2.60
CA SER A 49 -1.18 26.55 2.47
C SER A 49 -1.98 25.29 2.14
N VAL A 50 -1.77 24.75 0.95
CA VAL A 50 -2.30 23.43 0.57
C VAL A 50 -1.39 22.34 1.14
N TRP A 51 -1.89 21.63 2.14
CA TRP A 51 -1.17 20.52 2.77
C TRP A 51 -1.31 19.23 1.95
N PRO A 52 -0.20 18.61 1.51
CA PRO A 52 -0.26 17.35 0.79
C PRO A 52 -0.75 16.21 1.72
N GLY A 53 -1.71 15.44 1.23
CA GLY A 53 -2.21 14.23 1.85
C GLY A 53 -1.55 12.96 1.30
N PRO A 54 -1.80 11.79 1.93
CA PRO A 54 -1.26 10.51 1.48
C PRO A 54 -1.66 10.11 0.05
N ARG A 55 -2.88 10.49 -0.39
CA ARG A 55 -3.38 10.20 -1.74
C ARG A 55 -2.72 11.04 -2.83
N ASP A 56 -2.07 12.14 -2.48
CA ASP A 56 -1.37 12.98 -3.46
C ASP A 56 -0.04 12.38 -3.91
N VAL A 57 0.54 11.48 -3.11
CA VAL A 57 1.86 10.89 -3.32
C VAL A 57 1.86 9.39 -3.60
N SER A 58 0.73 8.74 -3.34
CA SER A 58 0.56 7.30 -3.50
C SER A 58 -0.90 6.92 -3.67
N ASP A 59 -1.14 5.90 -4.47
CA ASP A 59 -2.43 5.22 -4.56
C ASP A 59 -2.32 3.85 -3.87
N PRO A 60 -3.09 3.58 -2.80
CA PRO A 60 -3.12 2.27 -2.14
C PRO A 60 -3.47 1.12 -3.09
N TRP A 61 -4.24 1.37 -4.14
CA TRP A 61 -4.65 0.35 -5.13
C TRP A 61 -3.58 0.10 -6.21
N ALA A 62 -2.55 0.95 -6.29
CA ALA A 62 -1.43 0.78 -7.21
C ALA A 62 -0.20 0.16 -6.53
N MET A 63 -0.30 -0.26 -5.25
CA MET A 63 0.82 -0.88 -4.54
C MET A 63 1.09 -2.29 -5.04
N ALA A 64 2.33 -2.76 -4.89
CA ALA A 64 2.78 -4.01 -5.47
C ALA A 64 1.99 -5.22 -4.98
N LYS A 65 1.42 -5.15 -3.76
CA LYS A 65 0.65 -6.24 -3.15
C LYS A 65 -0.87 -6.05 -3.27
N ASP A 66 -1.35 -5.30 -4.25
CA ASP A 66 -2.78 -5.20 -4.49
C ASP A 66 -3.34 -6.43 -5.23
N GLY A 67 -4.66 -6.60 -5.11
CA GLY A 67 -5.45 -7.54 -5.89
C GLY A 67 -5.68 -8.89 -5.21
N LYS A 68 -6.83 -9.49 -5.54
CA LYS A 68 -7.21 -10.83 -5.12
C LYS A 68 -7.53 -11.69 -6.33
N CYS A 69 -7.16 -12.96 -6.26
CA CYS A 69 -7.58 -13.96 -7.23
C CYS A 69 -8.29 -15.12 -6.53
N TRP A 70 -9.26 -15.67 -7.23
CA TRP A 70 -9.80 -16.99 -6.92
C TRP A 70 -8.87 -18.03 -7.52
N PHE A 71 -8.71 -19.16 -6.84
CA PHE A 71 -7.95 -20.29 -7.35
C PHE A 71 -8.76 -21.58 -7.19
N ASP A 72 -8.52 -22.57 -8.03
CA ASP A 72 -9.14 -23.88 -7.86
C ASP A 72 -8.45 -24.64 -6.70
N PRO A 73 -9.17 -24.95 -5.59
CA PRO A 73 -8.58 -25.65 -4.45
C PRO A 73 -8.19 -27.10 -4.76
N ARG A 74 -8.72 -27.70 -5.84
CA ARG A 74 -8.33 -29.05 -6.29
C ARG A 74 -6.97 -29.02 -7.00
N GLN A 75 -6.74 -28.00 -7.82
CA GLN A 75 -5.47 -27.81 -8.53
C GLN A 75 -4.37 -27.23 -7.63
N HIS A 76 -4.74 -26.36 -6.68
CA HIS A 76 -3.80 -25.70 -5.79
C HIS A 76 -4.13 -25.91 -4.29
N PRO A 77 -4.11 -27.17 -3.78
CA PRO A 77 -4.49 -27.47 -2.40
C PRO A 77 -3.57 -26.83 -1.36
N ASN A 78 -2.33 -26.50 -1.73
CA ASN A 78 -1.34 -25.86 -0.87
C ASN A 78 -1.72 -24.42 -0.51
N LEU A 79 -2.37 -23.69 -1.42
CA LEU A 79 -2.82 -22.30 -1.20
C LEU A 79 -3.98 -22.21 -0.20
N MET A 80 -4.61 -23.34 0.13
CA MET A 80 -5.63 -23.42 1.18
C MET A 80 -5.03 -23.51 2.60
N ARG A 81 -3.71 -23.62 2.75
CA ARG A 81 -3.04 -23.70 4.06
C ARG A 81 -2.59 -22.31 4.53
N LYS A 82 -2.68 -22.06 5.83
CA LYS A 82 -2.21 -20.84 6.49
C LYS A 82 -0.84 -21.03 7.14
#